data_AF-A0A2W5FE49-F1
#
_entry.id   AF-A0A2W5FE49-F1
#
_cell.length_a   1.000
_cell.length_b   1.000
_cell.length_c   1.000
_cell.angle_alpha   90.00
_cell.angle_beta   90.00
_cell.angle_gamma   90.00
#
_symmetry.space_group_name_H-M   'P 1'
#
loop_
_entity.id
_entity.type
_entity.pdbx_description
1 polymer ?
#
loop_
_entity_poly.entity_id
_entity_poly.type
_entity_poly.pdbx_seq_one_letter_code
_entity_poly.pdbx_strand_id
1 'polypeptide(L)'
;MVWILRPWISRGGLGYLLLLAFAVLCFCGVGFWALEPQAKTLGDGMWLAFTTAATVGYGDLVPSTPAAKIFSVFVVLLGYAVLSLVTAAIAAIWVESSERRMEHDILRELHREVSALRTEVQALRAQRDEERTG
;
A
#
# COMPACT_ATOMS: atom_id res chain seq x y z
N MET A 1 -2.98 -2.29 -20.23
CA MET A 1 -2.27 -1.04 -19.86
C MET A 1 -1.94 -0.91 -18.36
N VAL A 2 -2.36 -1.85 -17.48
CA VAL A 2 -2.08 -1.83 -16.02
C VAL A 2 -0.88 -2.72 -15.60
N TRP A 3 -0.19 -3.36 -16.56
CA TRP A 3 0.85 -4.36 -16.29
C TRP A 3 2.25 -3.81 -15.95
N ILE A 4 2.49 -2.51 -16.12
CA ILE A 4 3.82 -1.88 -15.94
C ILE A 4 4.16 -1.54 -14.48
N LEU A 5 3.18 -1.56 -13.58
CA LEU A 5 3.37 -1.21 -12.16
C LEU A 5 3.74 -2.40 -11.25
N ARG A 6 3.86 -3.60 -11.84
CA ARG A 6 3.93 -4.87 -11.10
C ARG A 6 5.23 -5.12 -10.28
N PRO A 7 6.43 -4.62 -10.61
CA PRO A 7 7.64 -5.03 -9.88
C PRO A 7 7.89 -4.22 -8.59
N TRP A 8 7.19 -3.11 -8.36
CA TRP A 8 7.43 -2.21 -7.21
C TRP A 8 6.74 -2.63 -5.90
N ILE A 9 5.95 -3.72 -5.92
CA ILE A 9 5.10 -4.19 -4.81
C ILE A 9 5.74 -5.31 -3.95
N SER A 10 7.01 -5.67 -4.16
CA SER A 10 7.62 -6.73 -3.34
C SER A 10 8.48 -6.19 -2.19
N ARG A 11 8.01 -6.50 -0.96
CA ARG A 11 8.70 -6.47 0.36
C ARG A 11 9.37 -5.19 0.88
N GLY A 12 9.68 -4.21 0.02
CA GLY A 12 10.14 -2.86 0.36
C GLY A 12 9.28 -1.74 -0.27
N GLY A 13 8.18 -2.09 -0.93
CA GLY A 13 7.39 -1.19 -1.77
C GLY A 13 6.78 0.00 -1.02
N LEU A 14 6.22 -0.21 0.18
CA LEU A 14 5.68 0.89 0.99
C LEU A 14 6.78 1.86 1.43
N GLY A 15 7.93 1.34 1.86
CA GLY A 15 9.08 2.16 2.24
C GLY A 15 9.60 3.00 1.08
N TYR A 16 9.73 2.40 -0.11
CA TYR A 16 10.09 3.13 -1.32
C TYR A 16 9.02 4.18 -1.70
N LEU A 17 7.73 3.84 -1.56
CA LEU A 17 6.64 4.77 -1.85
C LEU A 17 6.70 6.01 -0.95
N LEU A 18 6.93 5.79 0.34
CA LEU A 18 7.06 6.86 1.33
C LEU A 18 8.30 7.70 1.08
N LEU A 19 9.44 7.07 0.72
CA LEU A 19 10.66 7.79 0.33
C LEU A 19 10.46 8.63 -0.94
N LEU A 20 9.79 8.08 -1.95
CA LEU A 20 9.45 8.81 -3.18
C LEU A 20 8.51 9.98 -2.86
N ALA A 21 7.47 9.75 -2.05
CA ALA A 21 6.56 10.79 -1.60
C ALA A 21 7.30 11.91 -0.86
N PHE A 22 8.22 11.56 0.03
CA PHE A 22 9.06 12.51 0.75
C PHE A 22 9.96 13.31 -0.21
N ALA A 23 10.63 12.65 -1.16
CA ALA A 23 11.47 13.30 -2.15
C ALA A 23 10.67 14.27 -3.04
N VAL A 24 9.48 13.86 -3.47
CA VAL A 24 8.54 14.69 -4.22
C VAL A 24 8.11 15.91 -3.40
N LEU A 25 7.80 15.72 -2.12
CA LEU A 25 7.40 16.81 -1.22
C LEU A 25 8.54 17.82 -1.01
N CYS A 26 9.77 17.34 -0.83
CA CYS A 26 10.96 18.19 -0.78
C CYS A 26 11.15 18.97 -2.09
N PHE A 27 10.98 18.31 -3.25
CA PHE A 27 11.06 18.96 -4.56
C PHE A 27 10.00 20.06 -4.71
N CYS A 28 8.76 19.78 -4.29
CA CYS A 28 7.69 20.78 -4.27
C CYS A 28 8.00 21.94 -3.31
N GLY A 29 8.62 21.66 -2.16
CA GLY A 29 9.07 22.68 -1.21
C GLY A 29 10.10 23.64 -1.77
N VAL A 30 11.10 23.10 -2.49
CA VAL A 30 12.08 23.91 -3.25
C VAL A 30 11.39 24.71 -4.35
N GLY A 31 10.42 24.09 -5.05
CA GLY A 31 9.61 24.77 -6.07
C GLY A 31 8.88 25.98 -5.51
N PHE A 32 8.17 25.83 -4.38
CA PHE A 32 7.50 26.94 -3.72
C PHE A 32 8.46 28.01 -3.23
N TRP A 33 9.60 27.63 -2.64
CA TRP A 33 10.62 28.59 -2.24
C TRP A 33 11.14 29.44 -3.41
N ALA A 34 11.24 28.87 -4.61
CA ALA A 34 11.68 29.59 -5.81
C ALA A 34 10.56 30.44 -6.47
N LEU A 35 9.31 29.98 -6.40
CA LEU A 35 8.16 30.59 -7.08
C LEU A 35 7.39 31.61 -6.23
N GLU A 36 7.53 31.54 -4.91
CA GLU A 36 6.78 32.33 -3.95
C GLU A 36 7.68 33.32 -3.19
N PRO A 37 7.63 34.63 -3.50
CA PRO A 37 8.46 35.64 -2.84
C PRO A 37 8.20 35.79 -1.33
N GLN A 38 7.01 35.39 -0.87
CA GLN A 38 6.65 35.42 0.55
C GLN A 38 7.33 34.31 1.35
N ALA A 39 7.77 33.22 0.69
CA ALA A 39 8.54 32.15 1.32
C ALA A 39 10.01 32.59 1.46
N LYS A 40 10.33 33.29 2.55
CA LYS A 40 11.66 33.88 2.78
C LYS A 40 12.74 32.82 3.03
N THR A 41 12.36 31.69 3.62
CA THR A 41 13.26 30.58 3.93
C THR A 41 12.85 29.31 3.20
N LEU A 42 13.79 28.37 3.06
CA LEU A 42 13.47 27.03 2.53
C LEU A 42 12.43 26.31 3.40
N GLY A 43 12.45 26.56 4.72
CA GLY A 43 11.46 26.02 5.66
C GLY A 43 10.04 26.49 5.33
N ASP A 44 9.86 27.76 4.95
CA ASP A 44 8.57 28.31 4.55
C ASP A 44 8.05 27.65 3.26
N GLY A 45 8.94 27.41 2.29
CA GLY A 45 8.60 26.68 1.06
C GLY A 45 8.21 25.23 1.33
N MET A 46 8.95 24.54 2.20
CA MET A 46 8.62 23.16 2.63
C MET A 46 7.29 23.10 3.40
N TRP A 47 7.03 24.08 4.27
CA TRP A 47 5.77 24.21 5.00
C TRP A 47 4.59 24.43 4.05
N LEU A 48 4.75 25.31 3.05
CA LEU A 48 3.75 25.56 2.03
C LEU A 48 3.46 24.32 1.19
N ALA A 49 4.51 23.59 0.79
CA ALA A 49 4.36 22.32 0.07
C ALA A 49 3.61 21.28 0.90
N PHE A 50 3.97 21.13 2.17
CA PHE A 50 3.35 20.15 3.07
C PHE A 50 1.87 20.45 3.30
N THR A 51 1.53 21.69 3.68
CA THR A 51 0.14 22.10 3.95
C THR A 51 -0.74 22.06 2.70
N THR A 52 -0.17 22.36 1.53
CA THR A 52 -0.86 22.27 0.23
C THR A 52 -1.07 20.81 -0.19
N ALA A 53 -0.03 19.97 -0.13
CA ALA A 53 -0.12 18.56 -0.51
C ALA A 53 -1.06 17.77 0.41
N ALA A 54 -1.08 18.11 1.70
CA ALA A 54 -2.01 17.55 2.68
C ALA A 54 -3.42 18.16 2.61
N THR A 55 -3.66 19.14 1.73
CA THR A 55 -4.93 19.86 1.59
C THR A 55 -5.44 20.53 2.88
N VAL A 56 -4.54 20.83 3.81
CA VAL A 56 -4.87 21.49 5.09
C VAL A 56 -5.05 22.99 4.89
N GLY A 57 -4.08 23.63 4.23
CA GLY A 57 -4.14 25.06 3.87
C GLY A 57 -4.48 26.00 5.02
N TYR A 58 -3.65 26.06 6.07
CA TYR A 58 -3.87 26.92 7.23
C TYR A 58 -4.06 28.42 6.89
N GLY A 59 -3.51 28.86 5.76
CA GLY A 59 -3.69 30.23 5.25
C GLY A 59 -2.71 31.25 5.84
N ASP A 60 -1.77 30.80 6.66
CA ASP A 60 -0.64 31.58 7.18
C ASP A 60 0.37 31.94 6.09
N LEU A 61 0.57 31.03 5.14
CA LEU A 61 1.34 31.25 3.92
C LEU A 61 0.55 30.72 2.73
N VAL A 62 0.42 31.53 1.67
CA VAL A 62 -0.38 31.19 0.49
C VAL A 62 0.36 31.58 -0.79
N PRO A 63 0.19 30.82 -1.89
CA PRO A 63 0.76 31.20 -3.18
C PRO A 63 0.15 32.52 -3.68
N SER A 64 0.97 33.57 -3.74
CA SER A 64 0.55 34.91 -4.15
C SER A 64 0.77 35.13 -5.65
N THR A 65 1.83 34.54 -6.22
CA THR A 65 2.18 34.71 -7.64
C THR A 65 1.33 33.83 -8.56
N PRO A 66 1.04 34.25 -9.82
CA PRO A 66 0.32 33.41 -10.77
C PRO A 66 1.01 32.06 -11.01
N ALA A 67 2.35 32.05 -11.06
CA ALA A 67 3.13 30.84 -11.24
C ALA A 67 3.02 29.89 -10.03
N ALA A 68 3.10 30.41 -8.80
CA ALA A 68 2.93 29.61 -7.58
C ALA A 68 1.50 29.06 -7.44
N LYS A 69 0.48 29.79 -7.89
CA LYS A 69 -0.91 29.32 -7.91
C LYS A 69 -1.10 28.16 -8.88
N ILE A 70 -0.61 28.29 -10.12
CA ILE A 70 -0.67 27.19 -11.09
C ILE A 70 0.10 25.97 -10.55
N PHE A 71 1.28 26.20 -9.98
CA PHE A 71 2.07 25.15 -9.35
C PHE A 71 1.31 24.45 -8.21
N SER A 72 0.62 25.19 -7.34
CA SER A 72 -0.15 24.60 -6.24
C SER A 72 -1.25 23.64 -6.69
N VAL A 73 -1.87 23.89 -7.86
CA VAL A 73 -2.87 22.96 -8.43
C VAL A 73 -2.23 21.61 -8.71
N PHE A 74 -1.03 21.60 -9.31
CA PHE A 74 -0.28 20.36 -9.55
C PHE A 74 0.14 19.67 -8.25
N VAL A 75 0.56 20.44 -7.24
CA VAL A 75 0.93 19.89 -5.92
C VAL A 75 -0.25 19.20 -5.25
N VAL A 76 -1.46 19.78 -5.32
CA VAL A 76 -2.67 19.14 -4.78
C VAL A 76 -2.98 17.82 -5.50
N LEU A 77 -2.94 17.81 -6.84
CA LEU A 77 -3.16 16.58 -7.62
C LEU A 77 -2.14 15.49 -7.28
N LEU A 78 -0.89 15.88 -7.08
CA LEU A 78 0.20 14.98 -6.71
C LEU A 78 0.03 14.45 -5.28
N GLY A 79 -0.40 15.29 -4.34
CA GLY A 79 -0.75 14.89 -2.98
C GLY A 79 -1.84 13.82 -2.96
N TYR A 80 -2.91 14.02 -3.72
CA TYR A 80 -3.97 13.01 -3.89
C TYR A 80 -3.47 11.70 -4.51
N ALA A 81 -2.61 11.78 -5.54
CA ALA A 81 -2.02 10.60 -6.16
C ALA A 81 -1.21 9.76 -5.17
N VAL A 82 -0.37 10.43 -4.35
CA VAL A 82 0.42 9.78 -3.30
C VAL A 82 -0.49 9.16 -2.23
N LEU A 83 -1.48 9.91 -1.74
CA LEU A 83 -2.42 9.42 -0.71
C LEU A 83 -3.19 8.18 -1.20
N SER A 84 -3.66 8.21 -2.44
CA SER A 84 -4.35 7.08 -3.08
C SER A 84 -3.44 5.85 -3.15
N LEU A 85 -2.18 6.03 -3.53
CA LEU A 85 -1.22 4.94 -3.67
C LEU A 85 -0.82 4.32 -2.33
N VAL A 86 -0.65 5.14 -1.29
CA VAL A 86 -0.46 4.66 0.09
C VAL A 86 -1.66 3.85 0.55
N THR A 87 -2.87 4.35 0.31
CA THR A 87 -4.13 3.66 0.66
C THR A 87 -4.24 2.31 -0.06
N ALA A 88 -3.94 2.28 -1.36
CA ALA A 88 -3.92 1.04 -2.15
C ALA A 88 -2.86 0.05 -1.65
N ALA A 89 -1.68 0.51 -1.25
CA ALA A 89 -0.63 -0.33 -0.69
C ALA A 89 -1.06 -0.97 0.64
N ILE A 90 -1.70 -0.21 1.53
CA ILE A 90 -2.25 -0.75 2.78
C ILE A 90 -3.34 -1.79 2.50
N ALA A 91 -4.27 -1.49 1.58
CA ALA A 91 -5.30 -2.43 1.19
C ALA A 91 -4.72 -3.73 0.60
N ALA A 92 -3.66 -3.64 -0.22
CA ALA A 92 -2.98 -4.80 -0.78
C ALA A 92 -2.34 -5.68 0.31
N ILE A 93 -1.74 -5.08 1.34
CA ILE A 93 -1.19 -5.82 2.49
C ILE A 93 -2.30 -6.57 3.23
N TRP A 94 -3.46 -5.95 3.42
CA TRP A 94 -4.61 -6.60 4.06
C TRP A 94 -5.16 -7.75 3.22
N VAL A 95 -5.34 -7.54 1.93
CA VAL A 95 -5.81 -8.59 1.01
C VAL A 95 -4.82 -9.76 0.99
N GLU A 96 -3.51 -9.51 0.85
CA GLU A 96 -2.50 -10.57 0.87
C GLU A 96 -2.51 -11.36 2.18
N SER A 97 -2.68 -10.68 3.32
CA SER A 97 -2.77 -11.34 4.62
C SER A 97 -4.03 -12.21 4.78
N SER A 98 -5.13 -11.79 4.14
CA SER A 98 -6.40 -12.53 4.12
C SER A 98 -6.31 -13.76 3.21
N GLU A 99 -5.75 -13.60 2.01
CA GLU A 99 -5.53 -14.71 1.07
C GLU A 99 -4.63 -15.80 1.66
N ARG A 100 -3.50 -15.42 2.28
CA ARG A 100 -2.59 -16.37 2.94
C ARG A 100 -3.25 -17.12 4.10
N ARG A 101 -4.19 -16.48 4.80
CA ARG A 101 -4.95 -17.11 5.89
C ARG A 101 -5.95 -18.12 5.33
N MET A 102 -6.69 -17.74 4.29
CA MET A 102 -7.64 -18.61 3.60
C MET A 102 -6.94 -19.86 3.03
N GLU A 103 -5.81 -19.68 2.34
CA GLU A 103 -5.03 -20.81 1.80
C GLU A 103 -4.60 -21.78 2.91
N HIS A 104 -4.09 -21.26 4.03
CA HIS A 104 -3.72 -22.10 5.17
C HIS A 104 -4.90 -22.86 5.77
N ASP A 105 -6.07 -22.23 5.86
CA ASP A 105 -7.25 -22.86 6.43
C ASP A 105 -7.80 -23.95 5.50
N ILE A 106 -7.85 -23.70 4.18
CA ILE A 106 -8.19 -24.71 3.16
C ILE A 106 -7.24 -25.90 3.20
N LEU A 107 -5.92 -25.65 3.26
CA LEU A 107 -4.93 -26.74 3.32
C LEU A 107 -5.05 -27.56 4.60
N ARG A 108 -5.36 -26.93 5.74
CA ARG A 108 -5.59 -27.64 7.01
C ARG A 108 -6.84 -28.51 6.96
N GLU A 109 -7.92 -28.02 6.38
CA GLU A 109 -9.16 -28.78 6.20
C GLU A 109 -8.93 -30.00 5.30
N LEU A 110 -8.29 -29.80 4.16
CA LEU A 110 -7.96 -30.88 3.23
C LEU A 110 -7.06 -31.94 3.89
N HIS A 111 -6.08 -31.50 4.70
CA HIS A 111 -5.22 -32.44 5.44
C HIS A 111 -5.99 -33.25 6.50
N ARG A 112 -6.98 -32.64 7.16
CA ARG A 112 -7.86 -33.32 8.12
C ARG A 112 -8.73 -34.36 7.42
N GLU A 113 -9.38 -34.00 6.31
CA GLU A 113 -10.22 -34.91 5.54
C GLU A 113 -9.44 -36.11 5.01
N VAL A 114 -8.26 -35.87 4.41
CA VAL A 114 -7.38 -36.94 3.93
C VAL A 114 -6.97 -37.89 5.07
N SER A 115 -6.66 -37.34 6.25
CA SER A 115 -6.29 -38.14 7.42
C SER A 115 -7.48 -38.98 7.92
N ALA A 116 -8.68 -38.41 8.00
CA ALA A 116 -9.89 -39.11 8.41
C ALA A 116 -10.25 -40.25 7.44
N LEU A 117 -10.24 -39.98 6.13
CA LEU A 117 -10.50 -40.98 5.09
C LEU A 117 -9.48 -42.12 5.15
N ARG A 118 -8.21 -41.78 5.40
CA ARG A 118 -7.14 -42.78 5.52
C ARG A 118 -7.36 -43.71 6.71
N THR A 119 -7.79 -43.17 7.85
CA THR A 119 -8.13 -43.95 9.05
C THR A 119 -9.32 -44.87 8.80
N GLU A 120 -10.38 -44.38 8.14
CA GLU A 120 -11.56 -45.18 7.80
C GLU A 120 -11.24 -46.33 6.85
N VAL A 121 -10.45 -46.07 5.80
CA VAL A 121 -9.97 -47.11 4.86
C VAL A 121 -9.14 -48.17 5.58
N GLN A 122 -8.31 -47.79 6.55
CA GLN A 122 -7.53 -48.74 7.35
C GLN A 122 -8.41 -49.61 8.24
N ALA A 123 -9.43 -49.03 8.88
CA ALA A 123 -10.38 -49.77 9.71
C ALA A 123 -11.19 -50.80 8.91
N LEU A 124 -11.71 -50.41 7.74
CA LEU A 124 -12.45 -51.32 6.85
C LEU A 124 -11.58 -52.46 6.31
N ARG A 125 -10.31 -52.17 6.00
CA ARG A 125 -9.36 -53.22 5.57
C ARG A 125 -9.08 -54.23 6.68
N ALA A 126 -8.94 -53.78 7.93
CA ALA A 126 -8.74 -54.67 9.08
C ALA A 126 -9.95 -55.59 9.31
N GLN A 127 -11.18 -55.06 9.26
CA GLN A 127 -12.41 -55.86 9.41
C GLN A 127 -12.53 -56.96 8.34
N ARG A 128 -12.29 -56.60 7.07
CA ARG A 128 -12.35 -57.57 5.97
C ARG A 128 -11.27 -58.64 6.09
N ASP A 129 -10.08 -58.30 6.61
CA ASP A 129 -9.01 -59.28 6.78
C ASP A 129 -9.33 -60.25 7.94
N GLU A 130 -9.97 -59.78 9.03
CA GLU A 130 -10.51 -60.63 10.10
C GLU A 130 -11.60 -61.59 9.60
N GLU A 131 -12.58 -61.10 8.85
CA GLU A 131 -13.65 -61.91 8.24
C GLU A 131 -13.13 -63.00 7.28
N ARG A 132 -11.93 -62.82 6.71
CA ARG A 132 -11.34 -63.78 5.77
C ARG A 132 -10.48 -64.85 6.44
N THR A 133 -10.10 -64.65 7.70
CA THR A 133 -9.30 -65.59 8.51
C THR A 133 -10.11 -66.41 9.51
N GLY A 134 -11.37 -66.03 9.78
CA GLY A 134 -12.34 -66.83 10.51
C GLY A 134 -13.10 -67.80 9.60
#